data_AF-A0A1X1Z9I9-F1
#
_entry.id   AF-A0A1X1Z9I9-F1
#
_cell.length_a   1.000
_cell.length_b   1.000
_cell.length_c   1.000
_cell.angle_alpha   90.00
_cell.angle_beta   90.00
_cell.angle_gamma   90.00
#
_symmetry.space_group_name_H-M   'P 1'
#
loop_
_entity.id
_entity.type
_entity.pdbx_description
1 polymer ?
#
loop_
_entity_poly.entity_id
_entity_poly.type
_entity_poly.pdbx_seq_one_letter_code
_entity_poly.pdbx_strand_id
1 'polypeptide(L)'
;MSLVAGHGPLSTERAGWFAPEITGALVYVEPHPRRVQAIRGECTVIDTESALLVHRQGRPLAYAFPADAVGDLPHQALAEAPGFVQVAWDAVDAWFEEGRRLVHYPPNPYHRVDCRPTRRALRVEVDGVTLVDTDDTVILFETALAPRLYVAPEHVRTDLLQASTTSTYCNYKGYARYWSAVVGDTVVPDVAWSYPDPLPESVPIAGLFSFDLARVGGFAELPTPAGRPRL
;
A
#
# COMPACT_ATOMS: atom_id res chain seq x y z
N MET A 1 -9.74 -1.82 6.18
CA MET A 1 -9.65 -2.13 4.73
C MET A 1 -8.30 -2.77 4.47
N SER A 2 -8.30 -3.92 3.80
CA SER A 2 -7.05 -4.63 3.48
C SER A 2 -6.23 -3.81 2.48
N LEU A 3 -4.99 -3.45 2.84
CA LEU A 3 -4.07 -2.65 2.01
C LEU A 3 -3.65 -3.34 0.71
N VAL A 4 -3.90 -4.66 0.58
CA VAL A 4 -3.40 -5.47 -0.53
C VAL A 4 -4.29 -5.46 -1.77
N ALA A 5 -5.56 -5.11 -1.65
CA ALA A 5 -6.47 -4.98 -2.78
C ALA A 5 -7.55 -3.94 -2.45
N GLY A 6 -7.24 -2.66 -2.68
CA GLY A 6 -8.24 -1.59 -2.65
C GLY A 6 -9.30 -1.78 -3.75
N HIS A 7 -9.90 -0.74 -4.30
CA HIS A 7 -10.96 -0.80 -5.32
C HIS A 7 -10.51 -1.18 -6.76
N GLY A 8 -9.44 -1.98 -6.91
CA GLY A 8 -8.91 -2.40 -8.21
C GLY A 8 -9.77 -3.46 -8.93
N PRO A 9 -9.43 -3.84 -10.18
CA PRO A 9 -10.20 -4.82 -10.96
C PRO A 9 -10.26 -6.21 -10.31
N LEU A 10 -9.25 -6.58 -9.53
CA LEU A 10 -9.20 -7.82 -8.75
C LEU A 10 -9.62 -7.62 -7.29
N SER A 11 -10.34 -6.55 -6.99
CA SER A 11 -10.94 -6.36 -5.66
C SER A 11 -12.23 -7.13 -5.50
N THR A 12 -12.63 -7.37 -4.24
CA THR A 12 -14.01 -7.70 -3.89
C THR A 12 -14.92 -6.46 -3.95
N GLU A 13 -14.37 -5.25 -3.82
CA GLU A 13 -15.07 -3.96 -3.88
C GLU A 13 -14.57 -3.11 -5.07
N ARG A 14 -14.79 -3.58 -6.30
CA ARG A 14 -14.24 -2.94 -7.52
C ARG A 14 -14.78 -1.51 -7.72
N ALA A 15 -13.92 -0.58 -8.14
CA ALA A 15 -14.31 0.77 -8.54
C ALA A 15 -15.07 0.81 -9.88
N GLY A 16 -14.94 -0.24 -10.69
CA GLY A 16 -15.57 -0.35 -12.01
C GLY A 16 -16.19 -1.72 -12.25
N TRP A 17 -16.60 -1.99 -13.48
CA TRP A 17 -17.21 -3.25 -13.91
C TRP A 17 -16.48 -3.81 -15.13
N PHE A 18 -16.50 -5.13 -15.29
CA PHE A 18 -16.04 -5.78 -16.51
C PHE A 18 -17.15 -5.74 -17.57
N ALA A 19 -16.75 -5.54 -18.82
CA ALA A 19 -17.63 -5.64 -19.99
C ALA A 19 -16.93 -6.51 -21.05
N PRO A 20 -17.39 -7.74 -21.32
CA PRO A 20 -18.55 -8.41 -20.70
C PRO A 20 -18.37 -8.70 -19.21
N GLU A 21 -19.46 -8.98 -18.50
CA GLU A 21 -19.42 -9.37 -17.10
C GLU A 21 -18.65 -10.70 -16.92
N ILE A 22 -17.77 -10.75 -15.93
CA ILE A 22 -17.01 -11.96 -15.58
C ILE A 22 -17.64 -12.57 -14.33
N THR A 23 -18.17 -13.78 -14.46
CA THR A 23 -18.70 -14.58 -13.34
C THR A 23 -17.66 -15.60 -12.90
N GLY A 24 -17.44 -15.74 -11.58
CA GLY A 24 -16.47 -16.67 -11.00
C GLY A 24 -15.20 -16.03 -10.42
N ALA A 25 -14.33 -16.88 -9.85
CA ALA A 25 -13.06 -16.45 -9.28
C ALA A 25 -12.07 -16.07 -10.38
N LEU A 26 -11.62 -14.81 -10.38
CA LEU A 26 -10.67 -14.30 -11.36
C LEU A 26 -9.24 -14.40 -10.83
N VAL A 27 -8.38 -15.02 -11.63
CA VAL A 27 -6.96 -15.17 -11.37
C VAL A 27 -6.21 -14.69 -12.61
N TYR A 28 -5.27 -13.78 -12.42
CA TYR A 28 -4.39 -13.31 -13.48
C TYR A 28 -2.96 -13.76 -13.15
N VAL A 29 -2.36 -14.54 -14.03
CA VAL A 29 -0.99 -15.04 -13.89
C VAL A 29 -0.18 -14.48 -15.03
N GLU A 30 0.94 -13.84 -14.72
CA GLU A 30 1.85 -13.28 -15.72
C GLU A 30 3.29 -13.73 -15.49
N PRO A 31 4.10 -13.87 -16.55
CA PRO A 31 5.54 -13.99 -16.41
C PRO A 31 6.12 -12.78 -15.66
N HIS A 32 7.03 -13.04 -14.75
CA HIS A 32 7.72 -12.00 -13.98
C HIS A 32 9.22 -12.10 -14.22
N PRO A 33 9.74 -11.51 -15.32
CA PRO A 33 11.11 -11.68 -15.79
C PRO A 33 12.09 -10.80 -14.97
N ARG A 34 11.89 -10.75 -13.65
CA ARG A 34 12.79 -10.13 -12.70
C ARG A 34 13.47 -11.21 -11.90
N ARG A 35 14.72 -11.01 -11.56
CA ARG A 35 15.48 -11.92 -10.71
C ARG A 35 14.90 -11.92 -9.31
N VAL A 36 14.33 -13.04 -8.90
CA VAL A 36 13.80 -13.27 -7.56
C VAL A 36 14.74 -14.23 -6.82
N GLN A 37 15.12 -13.84 -5.61
CA GLN A 37 15.96 -14.64 -4.74
C GLN A 37 15.29 -14.86 -3.37
N ALA A 38 15.48 -16.05 -2.82
CA ALA A 38 15.04 -16.40 -1.47
C ALA A 38 16.22 -16.88 -0.63
N ILE A 39 16.33 -16.38 0.59
CA ILE A 39 17.43 -16.69 1.51
C ILE A 39 16.90 -17.48 2.71
N ARG A 40 17.54 -18.61 3.04
CA ARG A 40 17.30 -19.38 4.26
C ARG A 40 18.63 -19.63 4.98
N GLY A 41 18.78 -19.12 6.19
CA GLY A 41 20.06 -18.99 6.87
C GLY A 41 20.99 -18.08 6.07
N GLU A 42 22.17 -18.58 5.73
CA GLU A 42 23.15 -17.88 4.90
C GLU A 42 23.10 -18.34 3.42
N CYS A 43 22.16 -19.23 3.08
CA CYS A 43 22.09 -19.85 1.76
C CYS A 43 21.00 -19.21 0.90
N THR A 44 21.34 -18.92 -0.36
CA THR A 44 20.35 -18.67 -1.41
C THR A 44 19.71 -20.00 -1.80
N VAL A 45 18.40 -20.13 -1.52
CA VAL A 45 17.62 -21.36 -1.76
C VAL A 45 16.71 -21.27 -2.99
N ILE A 46 16.46 -20.05 -3.49
CA ILE A 46 15.85 -19.78 -4.80
C ILE A 46 16.67 -18.66 -5.44
N ASP A 47 17.00 -18.79 -6.72
CA ASP A 47 17.58 -17.73 -7.56
C ASP A 47 17.11 -17.97 -9.01
N THR A 48 16.16 -17.18 -9.49
CA THR A 48 15.55 -17.41 -10.80
C THR A 48 14.95 -16.14 -11.39
N GLU A 49 14.94 -16.06 -12.72
CA GLU A 49 14.22 -15.05 -13.51
C GLU A 49 12.95 -15.63 -14.15
N SER A 50 12.63 -16.89 -13.86
CA SER A 50 11.49 -17.62 -14.42
C SER A 50 10.30 -17.65 -13.47
N ALA A 51 10.17 -16.68 -12.57
CA ALA A 51 9.01 -16.58 -11.69
C ALA A 51 7.74 -16.17 -12.46
N LEU A 52 6.58 -16.56 -11.93
CA LEU A 52 5.29 -16.00 -12.29
C LEU A 52 4.79 -15.11 -11.17
N LEU A 53 4.08 -14.04 -11.52
CA LEU A 53 3.34 -13.22 -10.57
C LEU A 53 1.86 -13.60 -10.62
N VAL A 54 1.31 -13.99 -9.48
CA VAL A 54 -0.06 -14.48 -9.34
C VAL A 54 -0.91 -13.43 -8.66
N HIS A 55 -1.92 -12.95 -9.38
CA HIS A 55 -2.91 -11.99 -8.89
C HIS A 55 -4.22 -12.71 -8.62
N ARG A 56 -4.70 -12.63 -7.37
CA ARG A 56 -5.96 -13.26 -6.95
C ARG A 56 -6.89 -12.24 -6.33
N GLN A 57 -8.18 -12.47 -6.53
CA GLN A 57 -9.19 -11.58 -5.97
C GLN A 57 -9.09 -11.48 -4.44
N GLY A 58 -8.94 -10.26 -3.91
CA GLY A 58 -8.89 -10.00 -2.47
C GLY A 58 -7.69 -10.60 -1.72
N ARG A 59 -6.63 -11.00 -2.42
CA ARG A 59 -5.42 -11.58 -1.82
C ARG A 59 -4.18 -10.72 -2.15
N PRO A 60 -3.14 -10.73 -1.29
CA PRO A 60 -1.83 -10.23 -1.67
C PRO A 60 -1.31 -10.94 -2.94
N LEU A 61 -0.44 -10.25 -3.68
CA LEU A 61 0.32 -10.89 -4.75
C LEU A 61 1.18 -12.03 -4.21
N ALA A 62 1.46 -13.00 -5.08
CA ALA A 62 2.36 -14.10 -4.76
C ALA A 62 3.24 -14.41 -5.96
N TYR A 63 4.48 -14.83 -5.68
CA TYR A 63 5.29 -15.49 -6.70
C TYR A 63 4.88 -16.96 -6.82
N ALA A 64 5.02 -17.50 -8.02
CA ALA A 64 5.13 -18.93 -8.24
C ALA A 64 6.41 -19.22 -9.03
N PHE A 65 7.02 -20.35 -8.77
CA PHE A 65 8.32 -20.74 -9.31
C PHE A 65 8.22 -22.07 -10.04
N PRO A 66 9.08 -22.36 -11.02
CA PRO A 66 9.25 -23.71 -11.53
C PRO A 66 9.49 -24.69 -10.38
N ALA A 67 8.83 -25.85 -10.39
CA ALA A 67 8.89 -26.80 -9.28
C ALA A 67 10.31 -27.30 -8.97
N ASP A 68 11.18 -27.37 -9.98
CA ASP A 68 12.59 -27.74 -9.85
C ASP A 68 13.48 -26.63 -9.27
N ALA A 69 13.00 -25.38 -9.22
CA ALA A 69 13.74 -24.23 -8.71
C ALA A 69 13.62 -24.00 -7.19
N VAL A 70 12.72 -24.72 -6.50
CA VAL A 70 12.42 -24.47 -5.06
C VAL A 70 13.03 -25.47 -4.09
N GLY A 71 13.68 -26.54 -4.59
CA GLY A 71 14.25 -27.59 -3.75
C GLY A 71 13.24 -28.19 -2.76
N ASP A 72 13.66 -28.34 -1.50
CA ASP A 72 12.84 -28.92 -0.42
C ASP A 72 11.97 -27.89 0.33
N LEU A 73 11.82 -26.67 -0.19
CA LEU A 73 11.00 -25.66 0.47
C LEU A 73 9.53 -26.09 0.51
N PRO A 74 8.80 -25.88 1.61
CA PRO A 74 7.36 -26.11 1.66
C PRO A 74 6.63 -25.32 0.58
N HIS A 75 5.90 -26.02 -0.30
CA HIS A 75 5.23 -25.42 -1.44
C HIS A 75 3.91 -26.11 -1.78
N GLN A 76 3.10 -25.44 -2.59
CA GLN A 76 1.84 -25.97 -3.13
C GLN A 76 1.81 -25.80 -4.64
N ALA A 77 1.31 -26.81 -5.36
CA ALA A 77 1.16 -26.71 -6.81
C ALA A 77 0.21 -25.58 -7.21
N LEU A 78 0.58 -24.80 -8.22
CA LEU A 78 -0.25 -23.74 -8.78
C LEU A 78 -1.20 -24.33 -9.82
N ALA A 79 -2.50 -24.36 -9.52
CA ALA A 79 -3.51 -24.95 -10.41
C ALA A 79 -3.57 -24.26 -11.79
N GLU A 80 -3.30 -22.96 -11.84
CA GLU A 80 -3.37 -22.14 -13.05
C GLU A 80 -2.13 -22.25 -13.95
N ALA A 81 -1.03 -22.83 -13.45
CA ALA A 81 0.18 -23.05 -14.24
C ALA A 81 0.85 -24.38 -13.85
N PRO A 82 0.50 -25.50 -14.52
CA PRO A 82 1.13 -26.79 -14.29
C PRO A 82 2.67 -26.71 -14.41
N GLY A 83 3.38 -27.33 -13.48
CA GLY A 83 4.85 -27.26 -13.38
C GLY A 83 5.35 -26.11 -12.50
N PHE A 84 4.47 -25.21 -12.05
CA PHE A 84 4.79 -24.15 -11.10
C PHE A 84 4.23 -24.43 -9.71
N VAL A 85 4.93 -23.92 -8.69
CA VAL A 85 4.58 -24.06 -7.28
C VAL A 85 4.68 -22.71 -6.57
N GLN A 86 3.83 -22.51 -5.58
CA GLN A 86 3.88 -21.36 -4.69
C GLN A 86 4.55 -21.75 -3.37
N VAL A 87 5.59 -21.03 -3.01
CA VAL A 87 6.28 -21.17 -1.72
C VAL A 87 5.64 -20.21 -0.72
N ALA A 88 5.42 -20.66 0.52
CA ALA A 88 4.89 -19.79 1.57
C ALA A 88 5.90 -18.66 1.87
N TRP A 89 5.41 -17.43 2.08
CA TRP A 89 6.29 -16.27 2.25
C TRP A 89 7.23 -16.42 3.46
N ASP A 90 6.76 -17.06 4.52
CA ASP A 90 7.47 -17.33 5.77
C ASP A 90 8.32 -18.62 5.75
N ALA A 91 8.38 -19.33 4.62
CA ALA A 91 9.23 -20.52 4.46
C ALA A 91 10.74 -20.18 4.37
N VAL A 92 11.07 -18.90 4.24
CA VAL A 92 12.43 -18.37 4.08
C VAL A 92 12.59 -17.09 4.91
N ASP A 93 13.84 -16.70 5.19
CA ASP A 93 14.15 -15.58 6.07
C ASP A 93 14.10 -14.22 5.36
N ALA A 94 14.39 -14.21 4.05
CA ALA A 94 14.33 -12.99 3.25
C ALA A 94 14.03 -13.29 1.78
N TRP A 95 13.29 -12.37 1.17
CA TRP A 95 13.04 -12.31 -0.27
C TRP A 95 13.71 -11.10 -0.87
N PHE A 96 14.24 -11.24 -2.08
CA PHE A 96 14.81 -10.17 -2.86
C PHE A 96 14.27 -10.20 -4.29
N GLU A 97 14.04 -9.03 -4.87
CA GLU A 97 13.77 -8.85 -6.30
C GLU A 97 14.73 -7.78 -6.83
N GLU A 98 15.53 -8.13 -7.84
CA GLU A 98 16.55 -7.21 -8.39
C GLU A 98 17.45 -6.58 -7.32
N GLY A 99 17.81 -7.36 -6.29
CA GLY A 99 18.61 -6.91 -5.15
C GLY A 99 17.86 -6.09 -4.10
N ARG A 100 16.59 -5.70 -4.34
CA ARG A 100 15.75 -5.04 -3.34
C ARG A 100 15.17 -6.08 -2.39
N ARG A 101 15.45 -5.94 -1.08
CA ARG A 101 14.77 -6.73 -0.05
C ARG A 101 13.27 -6.42 -0.03
N LEU A 102 12.45 -7.46 -0.09
CA LEU A 102 10.99 -7.37 -0.07
C LEU A 102 10.43 -7.58 1.34
N VAL A 103 9.21 -7.07 1.57
CA VAL A 103 8.52 -7.18 2.85
C VAL A 103 7.07 -7.62 2.60
N HIS A 104 6.62 -8.61 3.37
CA HIS A 104 5.27 -9.21 3.38
C HIS A 104 4.78 -9.91 2.10
N TYR A 105 5.00 -9.34 0.92
CA TYR A 105 4.53 -9.86 -0.38
C TYR A 105 5.22 -9.14 -1.56
N PRO A 106 5.17 -9.68 -2.79
CA PRO A 106 5.69 -9.05 -4.00
C PRO A 106 5.04 -7.69 -4.31
N PRO A 107 5.82 -6.66 -4.71
CA PRO A 107 5.24 -5.40 -5.17
C PRO A 107 4.48 -5.60 -6.49
N ASN A 108 3.37 -4.87 -6.66
CA ASN A 108 2.57 -4.91 -7.89
C ASN A 108 3.22 -4.02 -8.97
N PRO A 109 3.58 -4.56 -10.14
CA PRO A 109 4.20 -3.78 -11.23
C PRO A 109 3.26 -2.72 -11.82
N TYR A 110 1.94 -2.84 -11.61
CA TYR A 110 0.93 -1.87 -12.06
C TYR A 110 0.55 -0.84 -11.00
N HIS A 111 1.12 -0.94 -9.80
CA HIS A 111 0.82 0.01 -8.74
C HIS A 111 1.54 1.33 -9.00
N ARG A 112 0.80 2.43 -8.87
CA ARG A 112 1.30 3.78 -9.05
C ARG A 112 0.93 4.62 -7.85
N VAL A 113 1.85 5.46 -7.45
CA VAL A 113 1.63 6.58 -6.54
C VAL A 113 1.82 7.84 -7.37
N ASP A 114 0.82 8.72 -7.34
CA ASP A 114 0.87 10.02 -8.01
C ASP A 114 0.59 11.13 -7.01
N CYS A 115 1.61 11.96 -6.75
CA CYS A 115 1.54 13.06 -5.80
C CYS A 115 1.47 14.39 -6.58
N ARG A 116 0.42 15.18 -6.33
CA ARG A 116 0.20 16.45 -7.04
C ARG A 116 -0.04 17.59 -6.04
N PRO A 117 0.72 18.70 -6.12
CA PRO A 117 0.32 19.93 -5.46
C PRO A 117 -1.10 20.32 -5.88
N THR A 118 -1.89 20.83 -4.94
CA THR A 118 -3.29 21.20 -5.16
C THR A 118 -3.72 22.32 -4.20
N ARG A 119 -4.97 22.78 -4.35
CA ARG A 119 -5.62 23.79 -3.51
C ARG A 119 -6.88 23.24 -2.83
N ARG A 120 -6.88 21.93 -2.56
CA ARG A 120 -8.01 21.24 -1.92
C ARG A 120 -7.92 21.45 -0.42
N ALA A 121 -9.01 21.89 0.18
CA ALA A 121 -9.04 22.22 1.60
C ALA A 121 -8.91 20.96 2.49
N LEU A 122 -8.09 21.07 3.52
CA LEU A 122 -7.97 20.12 4.62
C LEU A 122 -8.18 20.86 5.94
N ARG A 123 -9.19 20.43 6.69
CA ARG A 123 -9.41 20.87 8.07
C ARG A 123 -9.43 19.66 8.99
N VAL A 124 -8.69 19.76 10.10
CA VAL A 124 -8.59 18.72 11.13
C VAL A 124 -8.77 19.36 12.50
N GLU A 125 -9.67 18.81 13.32
CA GLU A 125 -10.03 19.36 14.61
C GLU A 125 -10.15 18.25 15.67
N VAL A 126 -9.58 18.49 16.85
CA VAL A 126 -9.72 17.62 18.02
C VAL A 126 -10.29 18.46 19.15
N ASP A 127 -11.46 18.08 19.65
CA ASP A 127 -12.13 18.72 20.79
C ASP A 127 -12.25 20.26 20.65
N GLY A 128 -12.67 20.73 19.48
CA GLY A 128 -12.80 22.17 19.19
C GLY A 128 -11.50 22.89 18.82
N VAL A 129 -10.34 22.24 18.95
CA VAL A 129 -9.04 22.82 18.62
C VAL A 129 -8.60 22.39 17.22
N THR A 130 -8.38 23.38 16.36
CA THR A 130 -7.88 23.18 15.00
C THR A 130 -6.41 22.74 15.03
N LEU A 131 -6.13 21.58 14.43
CA LEU A 131 -4.77 21.07 14.19
C LEU A 131 -4.24 21.50 12.83
N VAL A 132 -5.12 21.55 11.83
CA VAL A 132 -4.84 21.92 10.44
C VAL A 132 -6.05 22.67 9.88
N ASP A 133 -5.82 23.78 9.19
CA ASP A 133 -6.83 24.47 8.38
C ASP A 133 -6.09 25.19 7.24
N THR A 134 -5.99 24.54 6.08
CA THR A 134 -5.26 25.05 4.91
C THR A 134 -5.81 24.46 3.61
N ASP A 135 -5.59 25.14 2.49
CA ASP A 135 -5.77 24.59 1.15
C ASP A 135 -4.45 24.21 0.46
N ASP A 136 -3.31 24.57 1.06
CA ASP A 136 -1.97 24.32 0.53
C ASP A 136 -1.55 22.87 0.78
N THR A 137 -2.02 21.98 -0.10
CA THR A 137 -1.93 20.54 0.10
C THR A 137 -1.31 19.83 -1.11
N VAL A 138 -0.84 18.61 -0.88
CA VAL A 138 -0.49 17.64 -1.91
C VAL A 138 -1.52 16.53 -1.89
N ILE A 139 -2.24 16.32 -2.99
CA ILE A 139 -3.11 15.15 -3.13
C ILE A 139 -2.31 13.97 -3.65
N LEU A 140 -2.42 12.84 -2.94
CA LEU A 140 -1.85 11.56 -3.31
C LEU A 140 -2.95 10.66 -3.85
N PHE A 141 -2.77 10.21 -5.08
CA PHE A 141 -3.52 9.13 -5.70
C PHE A 141 -2.68 7.86 -5.66
N GLU A 142 -3.26 6.80 -5.13
CA GLU A 142 -2.62 5.50 -5.05
C GLU A 142 -3.50 4.46 -5.72
N THR A 143 -2.92 3.60 -6.56
CA THR A 143 -3.67 2.60 -7.30
C THR A 143 -4.61 1.85 -6.37
N ALA A 144 -5.91 1.90 -6.69
CA ALA A 144 -6.99 1.25 -5.97
C ALA A 144 -7.32 1.82 -4.57
N LEU A 145 -6.67 2.87 -4.07
CA LEU A 145 -7.02 3.47 -2.77
C LEU A 145 -7.75 4.81 -2.95
N ALA A 146 -8.53 5.17 -1.93
CA ALA A 146 -9.09 6.51 -1.83
C ALA A 146 -7.95 7.55 -1.76
N PRO A 147 -8.07 8.70 -2.47
CA PRO A 147 -7.04 9.74 -2.41
C PRO A 147 -6.86 10.28 -1.00
N ARG A 148 -5.64 10.76 -0.70
CA ARG A 148 -5.31 11.37 0.58
C ARG A 148 -4.69 12.75 0.36
N LEU A 149 -5.06 13.71 1.21
CA LEU A 149 -4.36 15.00 1.27
C LEU A 149 -3.21 14.89 2.26
N TYR A 150 -2.06 15.39 1.84
CA TYR A 150 -0.87 15.59 2.64
C TYR A 150 -0.62 17.08 2.78
N VAL A 151 -0.10 17.49 3.93
CA VAL A 151 0.11 18.89 4.28
C VAL A 151 1.49 19.08 4.90
N ALA A 152 2.12 20.21 4.59
CA ALA A 152 3.44 20.54 5.09
C ALA A 152 3.41 20.84 6.61
N PRO A 153 4.48 20.52 7.36
CA PRO A 153 4.51 20.68 8.81
C PRO A 153 4.19 22.11 9.29
N GLU A 154 4.50 23.15 8.49
CA GLU A 154 4.20 24.54 8.81
C GLU A 154 2.70 24.86 8.91
N HIS A 155 1.84 24.07 8.26
CA HIS A 155 0.38 24.21 8.33
C HIS A 155 -0.25 23.30 9.40
N VAL A 156 0.59 22.59 10.17
CA VAL A 156 0.17 21.66 11.22
C VAL A 156 0.59 22.19 12.58
N ARG A 157 -0.32 22.18 13.55
CA ARG A 157 -0.01 22.38 14.98
C ARG A 157 0.76 21.19 15.54
N THR A 158 2.00 21.02 15.09
CA THR A 158 2.89 19.92 15.47
C THR A 158 3.25 19.94 16.95
N ASP A 159 3.11 21.08 17.63
CA ASP A 159 3.21 21.22 19.09
C ASP A 159 2.13 20.43 19.85
N LEU A 160 1.01 20.11 19.19
CA LEU A 160 -0.06 19.26 19.71
C LEU A 160 0.06 17.80 19.27
N LEU A 161 1.15 17.44 18.58
CA LEU A 161 1.40 16.08 18.11
C LEU A 161 2.55 15.44 18.89
N GLN A 162 2.31 14.23 19.39
CA GLN A 162 3.33 13.40 20.03
C GLN A 162 3.63 12.19 19.15
N ALA A 163 4.92 11.96 18.87
CA ALA A 163 5.35 10.78 18.13
C ALA A 163 4.95 9.50 18.86
N SER A 164 4.36 8.56 18.10
CA SER A 164 3.99 7.24 18.57
C SER A 164 5.12 6.24 18.35
N THR A 165 5.06 5.11 19.07
CA THR A 165 5.91 3.94 18.78
C THR A 165 5.43 3.18 17.54
N THR A 166 4.22 3.45 17.05
CA THR A 166 3.63 2.79 15.89
C THR A 166 4.39 3.15 14.61
N SER A 167 4.68 2.12 13.80
CA SER A 167 5.22 2.27 12.45
C SER A 167 4.67 1.17 11.57
N THR A 168 4.38 1.50 10.31
CA THR A 168 3.91 0.54 9.32
C THR A 168 4.77 0.63 8.07
N TYR A 169 4.87 -0.45 7.33
CA TYR A 169 5.62 -0.50 6.08
C TYR A 169 4.66 -0.64 4.88
N CYS A 170 4.90 0.16 3.85
CA CYS A 170 4.23 0.08 2.56
C CYS A 170 5.26 -0.21 1.46
N ASN A 171 5.00 -1.20 0.61
CA ASN A 171 5.87 -1.56 -0.53
C ASN A 171 6.14 -0.41 -1.51
N TYR A 172 5.33 0.66 -1.50
CA TYR A 172 5.39 1.77 -2.45
C TYR A 172 5.73 3.12 -1.81
N LYS A 173 5.64 3.23 -0.49
CA LYS A 173 5.92 4.47 0.26
C LYS A 173 7.03 4.32 1.29
N GLY A 174 7.41 3.11 1.68
CA GLY A 174 8.39 2.87 2.74
C GLY A 174 7.75 2.86 4.13
N TYR A 175 8.50 3.26 5.15
CA TYR A 175 8.04 3.25 6.55
C TYR A 175 7.28 4.53 6.91
N ALA A 176 6.02 4.38 7.31
CA ALA A 176 5.26 5.43 7.95
C ALA A 176 5.65 5.52 9.43
N ARG A 177 5.72 6.74 9.95
CA ARG A 177 5.68 7.02 11.39
C ARG A 177 4.28 7.53 11.72
N TYR A 178 3.88 7.40 12.99
CA TYR A 178 2.56 7.86 13.44
C TYR A 178 2.70 8.85 14.59
N TRP A 179 1.70 9.73 14.70
CA TRP A 179 1.59 10.73 15.76
C TRP A 179 0.21 10.69 16.37
N SER A 180 0.19 10.87 17.69
CA SER A 180 -1.02 11.03 18.49
C SER A 180 -1.28 12.52 18.70
N ALA A 181 -2.52 12.96 18.55
CA ALA A 181 -2.90 14.31 18.94
C ALA A 181 -3.14 14.36 20.45
N VAL A 182 -2.61 15.40 21.10
CA VAL A 182 -2.79 15.66 22.53
C VAL A 182 -3.31 17.09 22.68
N VAL A 183 -4.58 17.22 23.05
CA VAL A 183 -5.28 18.49 23.21
C VAL A 183 -5.93 18.53 24.59
N GLY A 184 -5.35 19.31 25.52
CA GLY A 184 -5.78 19.27 26.92
C GLY A 184 -5.65 17.84 27.48
N ASP A 185 -6.75 17.31 28.01
CA ASP A 185 -6.83 15.93 28.52
C ASP A 185 -7.19 14.90 27.43
N THR A 186 -7.52 15.36 26.21
CA THR A 186 -7.92 14.49 25.09
C THR A 186 -6.70 13.99 24.33
N VAL A 187 -6.58 12.66 24.22
CA VAL A 187 -5.55 11.99 23.41
C VAL A 187 -6.22 11.16 22.31
N VAL A 188 -5.88 11.45 21.06
CA VAL A 188 -6.27 10.64 19.90
C VAL A 188 -5.03 9.92 19.37
N PRO A 189 -4.83 8.63 19.70
CA PRO A 189 -3.59 7.94 19.36
C PRO A 189 -3.44 7.74 17.86
N ASP A 190 -2.24 7.77 17.27
CA ASP A 190 -2.00 7.40 15.85
C ASP A 190 -2.97 8.07 14.83
N VAL A 191 -3.31 9.35 15.06
CA VAL A 191 -4.26 10.10 14.23
C VAL A 191 -3.64 10.66 12.96
N ALA A 192 -2.34 10.91 12.99
CA ALA A 192 -1.59 11.41 11.85
C ALA A 192 -0.45 10.46 11.50
N TRP A 193 -0.05 10.47 10.24
CA TRP A 193 1.14 9.78 9.75
C TRP A 193 1.89 10.62 8.72
N SER A 194 3.12 10.21 8.44
CA SER A 194 4.10 10.91 7.62
C SER A 194 5.19 9.91 7.24
N TYR A 195 5.80 10.13 6.08
CA TYR A 195 6.89 9.31 5.58
C TYR A 195 8.16 10.18 5.58
N PRO A 196 9.06 10.03 6.56
CA PRO A 196 10.26 10.87 6.63
C PRO A 196 11.28 10.54 5.54
N ASP A 197 11.35 9.26 5.13
CA ASP A 197 12.25 8.75 4.09
C ASP A 197 11.45 7.82 3.16
N PRO A 198 10.60 8.39 2.28
CA PRO A 198 9.76 7.59 1.40
C PRO A 198 10.56 6.99 0.24
N LEU A 199 10.01 5.95 -0.39
CA LEU A 199 10.55 5.42 -1.65
C LEU A 199 10.45 6.47 -2.79
N PRO A 200 11.28 6.35 -3.84
CA PRO A 200 11.45 7.40 -4.86
C PRO A 200 10.15 7.95 -5.46
N GLU A 201 9.16 7.08 -5.73
CA GLU A 201 7.88 7.46 -6.31
C GLU A 201 7.00 8.31 -5.37
N SER A 202 7.33 8.31 -4.08
CA SER A 202 6.60 9.01 -3.01
C SER A 202 7.41 10.15 -2.39
N VAL A 203 8.57 10.50 -2.95
CA VAL A 203 9.40 11.65 -2.48
C VAL A 203 8.64 12.96 -2.35
N PRO A 204 7.66 13.32 -3.22
CA PRO A 204 6.92 14.58 -3.07
C PRO A 204 6.13 14.72 -1.77
N ILE A 205 5.89 13.62 -1.03
CA ILE A 205 5.24 13.65 0.29
C ILE A 205 6.22 13.43 1.45
N ALA A 206 7.53 13.49 1.22
CA ALA A 206 8.53 13.33 2.26
C ALA A 206 8.30 14.35 3.39
N GLY A 207 8.13 13.85 4.62
CA GLY A 207 7.89 14.65 5.81
C GLY A 207 6.52 15.33 5.90
N LEU A 208 5.66 15.23 4.88
CA LEU A 208 4.30 15.78 4.93
C LEU A 208 3.38 14.90 5.79
N PHE A 209 2.42 15.53 6.47
CA PHE A 209 1.45 14.84 7.32
C PHE A 209 0.15 14.54 6.58
N SER A 210 -0.46 13.40 6.87
CA SER A 210 -1.85 13.10 6.53
C SER A 210 -2.58 12.58 7.78
N PHE A 211 -3.90 12.62 7.77
CA PHE A 211 -4.73 12.46 8.97
C PHE A 211 -5.87 11.45 8.75
N ASP A 212 -6.20 10.71 9.80
CA ASP A 212 -7.34 9.80 9.85
C ASP A 212 -8.59 10.53 10.33
N LEU A 213 -9.32 11.12 9.37
CA LEU A 213 -10.56 11.84 9.62
C LEU A 213 -11.70 10.97 10.19
N ALA A 214 -11.58 9.64 10.22
CA ALA A 214 -12.57 8.81 10.91
C ALA A 214 -12.49 8.92 12.45
N ARG A 215 -11.42 9.53 12.97
CA ARG A 215 -11.10 9.57 14.40
C ARG A 215 -11.13 10.98 14.99
N VAL A 216 -11.37 11.98 14.16
CA VAL A 216 -11.33 13.41 14.50
C VAL A 216 -12.39 14.19 13.74
N GLY A 217 -12.67 15.41 14.17
CA GLY A 217 -13.50 16.33 13.42
C GLY A 217 -12.76 16.92 12.22
N GLY A 218 -13.52 17.45 11.27
CA GLY A 218 -12.99 18.15 10.09
C GLY A 218 -13.40 17.50 8.77
N PHE A 219 -12.68 17.86 7.70
CA PHE A 219 -12.95 17.38 6.35
C PHE A 219 -11.71 17.45 5.47
N ALA A 220 -11.71 16.65 4.41
CA ALA A 220 -10.77 16.77 3.30
C ALA A 220 -11.56 16.89 2.00
N GLU A 221 -11.25 17.89 1.18
CA GLU A 221 -11.93 18.13 -0.09
C GLU A 221 -11.43 17.15 -1.17
N LEU A 222 -11.79 15.88 -1.04
CA LEU A 222 -11.39 14.81 -1.96
C LEU A 222 -12.29 14.76 -3.20
N PRO A 223 -11.76 14.33 -4.36
CA PRO A 223 -12.60 14.13 -5.54
C PRO A 223 -13.58 12.96 -5.34
N THR A 224 -14.83 13.17 -5.71
CA THR A 224 -15.87 12.13 -5.70
C THR A 224 -15.82 11.34 -7.01
N PRO A 225 -15.75 10.00 -6.98
CA PRO A 225 -15.86 9.18 -8.18
C PRO A 225 -17.21 9.43 -8.87
N ALA A 226 -17.20 9.57 -10.20
CA ALA A 226 -18.44 9.52 -10.96
C ALA A 226 -19.03 8.10 -10.84
N GLY A 227 -20.33 8.01 -10.53
CA GLY A 227 -21.04 6.73 -10.49
C GLY A 227 -21.08 6.07 -11.87
N ARG A 228 -21.40 4.76 -11.91
CA ARG A 228 -21.63 4.03 -13.17
C ARG A 228 -22.63 4.82 -14.03
N PRO A 229 -22.28 5.21 -15.27
CA PRO A 229 -23.24 5.78 -16.19
C PRO A 229 -24.39 4.80 -16.35
N ARG A 230 -25.62 5.25 -16.14
CA ARG A 230 -26.79 4.46 -16.52
C ARG A 230 -26.78 4.41 -18.05
N LEU A 231 -26.65 3.20 -18.59
CA LEU A 231 -26.90 2.95 -20.01
C LEU A 231 -28.39 3.08 -20.29
#